data_AF-A0A7X1Y0M6-F1
#
_entry.id   AF-A0A7X1Y0M6-F1
#
_cell.length_a   1.000
_cell.length_b   1.000
_cell.length_c   1.000
_cell.angle_alpha   90.00
_cell.angle_beta   90.00
_cell.angle_gamma   90.00
#
_symmetry.space_group_name_H-M   'P 1'
#
loop_
_entity.id
_entity.type
_entity.pdbx_description
1 polymer ?
#
loop_
_entity_poly.entity_id
_entity_poly.type
_entity_poly.pdbx_seq_one_letter_code
_entity_poly.pdbx_strand_id
1 'polypeptide(L)' 'MKRIQLLALVSAALLMSGCVVQSTYSKTIAVTKDANGKIIQTVESETVIQPANGYPMRLEKIRGIQPQ' A
#
# COMPACT_ATOMS: atom_id res chain seq x y z
N MET A 1 -23.82 -36.82 0.37
CA MET A 1 -22.98 -36.34 -0.76
C MET A 1 -23.03 -34.82 -0.95
N LYS A 2 -24.21 -34.17 -0.99
CA LYS A 2 -24.33 -32.70 -1.18
C LYS A 2 -23.54 -31.84 -0.17
N ARG A 3 -23.45 -32.24 1.11
CA ARG A 3 -22.74 -31.49 2.15
C ARG A 3 -21.21 -31.52 2.00
N ILE A 4 -20.67 -32.63 1.51
CA ILE A 4 -19.22 -32.82 1.28
C ILE A 4 -18.77 -31.98 0.07
N GLN A 5 -19.60 -31.96 -0.98
CA GLN A 5 -19.37 -31.10 -2.15
C GLN A 5 -19.39 -29.62 -1.78
N LEU A 6 -20.30 -29.22 -0.88
CA LEU A 6 -20.39 -27.83 -0.42
C LEU A 6 -19.18 -27.44 0.43
N LEU A 7 -18.68 -28.33 1.29
CA LEU A 7 -17.47 -28.11 2.08
C LEU A 7 -16.22 -27.95 1.19
N ALA A 8 -16.11 -28.77 0.14
CA ALA A 8 -15.02 -28.70 -0.83
C ALA A 8 -15.04 -27.40 -1.67
N LEU A 9 -16.23 -26.88 -1.95
CA LEU A 9 -16.41 -25.60 -2.66
C LEU A 9 -15.97 -24.41 -1.81
N VAL A 10 -16.31 -24.43 -0.52
CA VAL A 10 -15.92 -23.37 0.43
C VAL A 10 -14.41 -23.39 0.68
N SER A 11 -13.81 -24.57 0.83
CA SER A 11 -12.35 -24.67 1.01
C SER A 11 -11.58 -24.21 -0.23
N ALA A 12 -12.06 -24.56 -1.43
CA ALA A 12 -11.48 -24.07 -2.67
C ALA A 12 -11.58 -22.54 -2.80
N ALA A 13 -12.71 -21.95 -2.42
CA ALA A 13 -12.89 -20.49 -2.45
C ALA A 13 -11.93 -19.75 -1.48
N LEU A 14 -11.70 -20.31 -0.29
CA LEU A 14 -10.77 -19.75 0.71
C LEU A 14 -9.29 -19.87 0.29
N LEU A 15 -8.94 -20.89 -0.49
CA LEU A 15 -7.59 -21.03 -1.06
C LEU A 15 -7.36 -20.05 -2.22
N MET A 16 -8.42 -19.61 -2.90
CA MET A 16 -8.33 -18.62 -3.98
C MET A 16 -8.39 -17.16 -3.48
N SER A 17 -8.77 -16.91 -2.22
CA SER A 17 -8.50 -15.63 -1.56
C SER A 17 -7.01 -15.52 -1.22
N GLY A 18 -6.20 -15.17 -2.21
CA GLY A 18 -4.76 -15.00 -2.06
C GLY A 18 -4.42 -13.97 -1.00
N CYS A 19 -3.32 -14.21 -0.27
CA CYS A 19 -2.75 -13.23 0.65
C CYS A 19 -2.37 -11.97 -0.13
N VAL A 20 -3.12 -10.89 0.10
CA VAL A 20 -2.75 -9.58 -0.40
C VAL A 20 -1.48 -9.18 0.35
N VAL A 21 -0.34 -9.15 -0.35
CA VAL A 21 0.93 -8.73 0.26
C VAL A 21 0.81 -7.27 0.61
N GLN A 22 0.80 -6.98 1.91
CA GLN A 22 0.60 -5.63 2.42
C GLN A 22 1.83 -4.79 2.05
N SER A 23 1.67 -3.95 1.04
CA SER A 23 2.66 -2.92 0.72
C SER A 23 2.55 -1.82 1.76
N THR A 24 3.66 -1.45 2.38
CA THR A 24 3.69 -0.36 3.35
C THR A 24 4.15 0.91 2.64
N TYR A 25 3.27 1.92 2.65
CA TYR A 25 3.57 3.27 2.20
C TYR A 25 3.79 4.18 3.41
N SER A 26 4.95 4.82 3.49
CA SER A 26 5.26 5.81 4.53
C SER A 26 5.56 7.15 3.88
N LYS A 27 4.85 8.20 4.30
CA LYS A 27 5.14 9.59 3.94
C LYS A 27 5.46 10.37 5.19
N THR A 28 6.62 11.00 5.22
CA THR A 28 7.06 11.87 6.30
C THR A 28 7.12 13.29 5.77
N ILE A 29 6.43 14.21 6.46
CA ILE A 29 6.45 15.64 6.17
C ILE A 29 7.08 16.33 7.36
N ALA A 30 8.28 16.88 7.18
CA ALA A 30 8.96 17.70 8.18
C ALA A 30 8.78 19.17 7.82
N VAL A 31 8.31 19.97 8.77
CA VAL A 31 8.05 21.39 8.58
C VAL A 31 8.91 22.19 9.56
N THR A 32 9.83 22.99 9.05
CA THR A 32 10.63 23.92 9.84
C THR A 32 9.90 25.26 9.88
N LYS A 33 9.69 25.79 11.08
CA LYS A 33 9.07 27.10 11.33
C LYS A 33 10.07 28.07 11.94
N ASP A 34 9.92 29.35 11.63
CA ASP A 34 10.64 30.41 12.31
C ASP A 34 10.01 30.74 13.69
N ALA A 35 10.64 31.66 14.44
CA ALA A 35 10.19 32.08 15.76
C ALA A 35 8.79 32.72 15.76
N ASN A 36 8.29 33.18 14.61
CA ASN A 36 6.96 33.76 14.45
C ASN A 36 5.92 32.72 14.02
N GLY A 37 6.30 31.45 13.93
CA GLY A 37 5.44 30.34 13.52
C GLY A 37 5.24 30.24 12.01
N LYS A 38 5.95 31.03 11.20
CA LYS A 38 5.88 30.96 9.74
C LYS A 38 6.70 29.77 9.25
N ILE A 39 6.16 29.03 8.30
CA ILE A 39 6.84 27.91 7.66
C ILE A 39 7.95 28.45 6.76
N ILE A 40 9.19 28.02 7.02
CA ILE A 40 10.37 28.42 6.25
C ILE A 40 10.95 27.27 5.42
N GLN A 41 10.57 26.03 5.74
CA GLN A 41 10.98 24.86 4.97
C GLN A 41 9.99 23.71 5.15
N THR A 42 9.70 23.00 4.07
CA THR A 42 8.96 21.74 4.07
C THR A 42 9.82 20.69 3.37
N VAL A 43 10.12 19.59 4.07
CA VAL A 43 10.81 18.43 3.51
C VAL A 43 9.83 17.27 3.48
N GLU A 44 9.55 16.76 2.28
CA GLU A 44 8.71 15.58 2.09
C GLU A 44 9.60 14.38 1.74
N SER A 45 9.42 13.27 2.43
CA SER A 45 10.11 12.02 2.14
C SER A 45 9.08 10.90 2.03
N GLU A 46 9.15 10.16 0.93
CA GLU A 46 8.24 9.05 0.63
C GLU A 46 9.06 7.76 0.54
N THR A 47 8.60 6.71 1.21
CA THR A 47 9.24 5.40 1.19
C THR A 47 8.20 4.32 0.93
N VAL A 48 8.48 3.46 -0.04
CA VAL A 48 7.63 2.35 -0.46
C VAL A 48 8.38 1.06 -0.17
N ILE A 49 7.86 0.23 0.74
CA ILE A 49 8.42 -1.10 1.03
C ILE A 49 7.51 -2.14 0.41
N GLN A 50 8.05 -2.87 -0.57
CA GLN A 50 7.37 -3.99 -1.23
C GLN A 50 8.01 -5.32 -0.76
N PRO A 51 7.24 -6.20 -0.11
CA PRO A 51 7.76 -7.47 0.42
C PRO A 51 8.26 -8.45 -0.66
N ALA A 52 7.91 -8.24 -1.93
CA ALA A 52 8.34 -9.09 -3.04
C ALA A 52 8.45 -8.29 -4.35
N ASN A 53 9.40 -8.67 -5.22
CA ASN A 53 9.52 -8.14 -6.58
C ASN A 53 8.39 -8.70 -7.45
N GLY A 54 7.62 -7.81 -8.10
CA GLY A 54 6.57 -8.18 -9.06
C GLY A 54 5.13 -7.82 -8.68
N TYR A 55 4.89 -7.23 -7.50
CA TYR A 55 3.58 -6.67 -7.19
C TYR A 55 3.35 -5.38 -7.98
N PRO A 56 2.20 -5.22 -8.66
CA PRO A 56 1.94 -4.02 -9.43
C PRO A 56 1.80 -2.82 -8.50
N MET A 57 2.79 -1.92 -8.53
CA MET A 57 2.68 -0.63 -7.87
C MET A 57 1.54 0.15 -8.53
N ARG A 58 0.51 0.50 -7.75
CA ARG A 58 -0.54 1.42 -8.19
C ARG A 58 0.00 2.85 -8.11
N LEU A 59 0.99 3.16 -8.94
CA LEU A 59 1.66 4.49 -9.01
C LEU A 59 0.64 5.62 -9.22
N GLU A 60 -0.43 5.33 -9.95
CA GLU A 60 -1.62 6.19 -10.13
C GLU A 60 -2.31 6.63 -8.81
N LYS A 61 -2.07 5.93 -7.70
CA LYS A 61 -2.59 6.28 -6.37
C LYS A 61 -1.59 7.06 -5.51
N ILE A 62 -0.35 7.19 -5.96
CA ILE A 62 0.70 7.95 -5.27
C ILE A 62 0.68 9.37 -5.82
N ARG A 63 0.33 10.35 -4.98
CA ARG A 63 0.24 11.76 -5.41
C ARG A 63 1.63 12.26 -5.80
N GLY A 64 1.79 12.71 -7.04
CA GLY A 64 3.03 13.31 -7.55
C GLY A 64 3.83 12.40 -8.49
N ILE A 65 3.43 11.15 -8.69
CA ILE A 65 4.03 10.26 -9.69
C ILE A 65 3.21 10.35 -10.99
N GLN A 66 3.82 10.85 -12.08
CA GLN A 66 3.25 10.75 -13.43
C GLN A 66 3.71 9.43 -14.07
N PRO A 67 2.80 8.54 -14.48
CA PRO A 67 3.19 7.40 -15.31
C PRO A 67 3.69 7.91 -16.68
N GLN A 68 4.84 7.40 -17.13
CA GLN A 68 5.37 7.67 -18.47
C GLN A 68 4.62 6.86 -19.53
#